data_AF-A0A9E5KD84-F1
#
_entry.id   AF-A0A9E5KD84-F1
#
_cell.length_a   1.000
_cell.length_b   1.000
_cell.length_c   1.000
_cell.angle_alpha   90.00
_cell.angle_beta   90.00
_cell.angle_gamma   90.00
#
_symmetry.space_group_name_H-M   'P 1'
#
loop_
_entity.id
_entity.type
_entity.pdbx_description
1 polymer ?
#
loop_
_entity_poly.entity_id
_entity_poly.type
_entity_poly.pdbx_seq_one_letter_code
_entity_poly.pdbx_strand_id
1 'polypeptide(L)' 'MNGQRFVVKVHRRVPLVVAEDPLLLQEILARKKAATDIAGRLNERVLVIRQGRAEGLVDELRQMGHTPRVQGR' A
#
# COMPACT_ATOMS: atom_id res chain seq x y z
N MET A 1 26.28 -20.20 17.47
CA MET A 1 25.17 -19.82 16.57
C MET A 1 25.78 -19.45 15.22
N ASN A 2 25.55 -20.23 14.16
CA ASN A 2 26.00 -19.87 12.81
C ASN A 2 25.18 -18.67 12.34
N GLY A 3 25.82 -17.49 12.23
CA GLY A 3 25.16 -16.27 11.82
C GLY A 3 24.87 -16.28 10.32
N GLN A 4 23.67 -16.71 9.94
CA GLN A 4 23.19 -16.65 8.57
C GLN A 4 23.10 -15.17 8.15
N ARG A 5 23.84 -14.77 7.10
CA ARG A 5 23.83 -13.40 6.58
C ARG A 5 22.63 -13.22 5.65
N PHE A 6 21.83 -12.20 5.90
CA PHE A 6 20.70 -11.80 5.04
C PHE A 6 20.99 -10.45 4.39
N VAL A 7 20.57 -10.29 3.14
CA VAL A 7 20.58 -8.99 2.47
C VAL A 7 19.31 -8.25 2.87
N VAL A 8 19.46 -7.08 3.48
CA VAL A 8 18.33 -6.23 3.90
C VAL A 8 18.29 -4.99 3.04
N LYS A 9 17.12 -4.70 2.45
CA LYS A 9 16.87 -3.44 1.75
C LYS A 9 16.00 -2.55 2.61
N VAL A 10 16.56 -1.44 3.09
CA VAL A 10 15.83 -0.45 3.89
C VAL A 10 15.17 0.54 2.94
N HIS A 11 13.84 0.63 3.03
CA HIS A 11 13.07 1.65 2.34
C HIS A 11 12.67 2.75 3.33
N ARG A 12 12.80 4.02 2.93
CA ARG A 12 12.37 5.18 3.71
C ARG A 12 11.29 5.94 2.96
N ARG A 13 10.42 6.64 3.72
CA ARG A 13 9.33 7.48 3.18
C ARG A 13 8.44 6.73 2.20
N VAL A 14 8.05 5.51 2.58
CA VAL A 14 7.20 4.68 1.73
C VAL A 14 5.74 5.09 1.95
N PRO A 15 4.98 5.39 0.89
CA PRO A 15 3.57 5.74 1.04
C PRO A 15 2.77 4.50 1.49
N LEU A 16 1.78 4.72 2.34
CA LEU A 16 0.94 3.67 2.91
C LEU A 16 -0.53 3.97 2.63
N VAL A 17 -1.34 2.92 2.43
CA VAL A 17 -2.79 3.00 2.60
C VAL A 17 -3.13 2.37 3.94
N VAL A 18 -3.88 3.10 4.76
CA VAL A 18 -4.42 2.61 6.03
C VAL A 18 -5.94 2.60 5.90
N ALA A 19 -6.56 1.48 6.29
CA ALA A 19 -8.02 1.35 6.34
C ALA A 19 -8.45 0.82 7.71
N GLU A 20 -9.57 1.32 8.21
CA GLU A 20 -10.19 0.79 9.42
C GLU A 20 -10.77 -0.61 9.19
N ASP A 21 -11.40 -0.80 8.02
CA ASP A 21 -11.97 -2.06 7.58
C ASP A 21 -10.96 -2.85 6.72
N PRO A 22 -10.52 -4.06 7.15
CA PRO A 22 -9.67 -4.94 6.36
C PRO A 22 -10.28 -5.37 5.03
N LEU A 23 -11.61 -5.43 4.91
CA LEU A 23 -12.29 -5.83 3.67
C LEU A 23 -11.97 -4.86 2.54
N LEU A 24 -11.93 -3.56 2.83
CA LEU A 24 -11.56 -2.53 1.85
C LEU A 24 -10.19 -2.80 1.23
N LEU A 25 -9.21 -3.25 2.02
CA LEU A 25 -7.89 -3.58 1.49
C LEU A 25 -7.88 -4.83 0.62
N GLN A 26 -8.80 -5.77 0.87
CA GLN A 26 -8.98 -6.93 -0.01
C GLN A 26 -9.59 -6.50 -1.35
N GLU A 27 -10.58 -5.60 -1.33
CA GLU A 27 -11.20 -5.06 -2.54
C GLU A 27 -10.20 -4.30 -3.41
N ILE A 28 -9.31 -3.52 -2.79
CA ILE A 28 -8.20 -2.84 -3.47
C ILE A 28 -7.26 -3.86 -4.14
N LEU A 29 -6.87 -4.92 -3.41
CA LEU A 29 -5.98 -5.95 -3.94
C LEU A 29 -6.63 -6.83 -5.03
N ALA A 30 -7.94 -7.02 -4.99
CA ALA A 30 -8.68 -7.77 -6.00
C ALA A 30 -8.75 -7.03 -7.35
N ARG A 31 -8.53 -5.71 -7.36
CA ARG A 31 -8.54 -4.90 -8.57
C ARG A 31 -7.16 -4.84 -9.20
N LYS A 32 -7.05 -5.36 -10.43
CA LYS A 32 -5.80 -5.44 -11.19
C LYS A 32 -5.03 -4.11 -11.24
N LYS A 33 -5.70 -3.00 -11.54
CA LYS A 33 -5.06 -1.67 -11.64
C LYS A 33 -4.46 -1.23 -10.31
N ALA A 34 -5.28 -1.17 -9.26
CA ALA A 34 -4.84 -0.79 -7.92
C ALA A 34 -3.73 -1.72 -7.39
N ALA A 35 -3.86 -3.04 -7.58
CA ALA A 35 -2.87 -4.02 -7.12
C ALA A 35 -1.48 -3.82 -7.73
N THR A 36 -1.37 -3.30 -8.96
CA THR A 36 -0.05 -3.01 -9.57
C THR A 36 0.73 -1.93 -8.83
N ASP A 37 0.04 -1.03 -8.14
CA ASP A 37 0.65 0.07 -7.39
C ASP A 37 1.03 -0.33 -5.96
N ILE A 38 0.61 -1.53 -5.51
CA ILE A 38 0.93 -2.07 -4.19
C ILE A 38 2.24 -2.86 -4.24
N ALA A 39 3.10 -2.61 -3.25
CA ALA A 39 4.36 -3.32 -3.03
C ALA A 39 4.18 -4.54 -2.10
N GLY A 40 3.19 -4.48 -1.21
CA GLY A 40 2.86 -5.57 -0.30
C GLY A 40 1.88 -5.15 0.79
N ARG A 41 1.62 -6.07 1.72
CA ARG A 41 0.78 -5.85 2.90
C ARG A 41 1.66 -5.90 4.15
N LEU A 42 1.59 -4.89 5.02
CA LEU A 42 2.29 -4.91 6.31
C LEU A 42 1.50 -5.67 7.37
N ASN A 43 0.19 -5.44 7.39
CA ASN A 43 -0.78 -6.15 8.23
C ASN A 43 -2.17 -6.05 7.58
N GLU A 44 -3.20 -6.57 8.23
CA GLU A 44 -4.57 -6.61 7.70
C GLU A 44 -5.19 -5.24 7.39
N ARG A 45 -4.63 -4.16 7.94
CA ARG A 45 -5.13 -2.78 7.84
C ARG A 45 -4.17 -1.82 7.16
N VAL A 46 -3.03 -2.30 6.67
CA VAL A 46 -2.00 -1.45 6.06
C VAL A 46 -1.40 -2.10 4.81
N LEU A 47 -1.54 -1.41 3.67
CA LEU A 47 -0.84 -1.73 2.43
C LEU A 47 0.34 -0.77 2.21
N VAL A 48 1.43 -1.33 1.67
CA VAL A 48 2.59 -0.56 1.21
C VAL A 48 2.38 -0.21 -0.26
N ILE A 49 2.43 1.07 -0.59
CA ILE A 49 2.37 1.53 -1.97
C ILE A 49 3.80 1.60 -2.53
N ARG A 50 3.98 1.24 -3.80
CA ARG A 50 5.23 1.46 -4.53
C ARG A 50 5.55 2.96 -4.57
N GLN A 51 6.83 3.29 -4.43
CA GLN A 51 7.29 4.68 -4.54
C GLN A 51 6.89 5.30 -5.89
N GLY A 52 6.39 6.54 -5.87
CA GLY A 52 5.92 7.25 -7.06
C GLY A 52 4.54 6.82 -7.58
N ARG A 53 3.87 5.86 -6.94
CA ARG A 53 2.57 5.33 -7.39
C ARG A 53 1.39 5.76 -6.51
N ALA A 54 1.65 6.54 -5.47
CA ALA A 54 0.63 6.97 -4.50
C ALA A 54 -0.50 7.79 -5.14
N GLU A 55 -0.17 8.72 -6.05
CA GLU A 55 -1.18 9.56 -6.69
C GLU A 55 -2.11 8.74 -7.61
N GLY A 56 -1.55 7.81 -8.40
CA GLY A 56 -2.33 6.91 -9.24
C GLY A 56 -3.30 6.03 -8.42
N LEU A 57 -2.85 5.52 -7.28
CA LEU A 57 -3.71 4.74 -6.39
C LEU A 57 -4.82 5.61 -5.77
N VAL A 58 -4.52 6.85 -5.37
CA VAL A 58 -5.53 7.79 -4.85
C VAL A 58 -6.61 8.07 -5.90
N ASP A 59 -6.23 8.23 -7.16
CA ASP A 59 -7.18 8.47 -8.23
C ASP A 59 -8.03 7.24 -8.54
N GLU A 60 -7.45 6.04 -8.53
CA GLU A 60 -8.21 4.78 -8.67
C GLU A 60 -9.20 4.61 -7.50
N LEU A 61 -8.81 4.91 -6.26
CA LEU A 61 -9.70 4.87 -5.10
C LEU A 61 -10.87 5.86 -5.21
N ARG A 62 -10.63 7.06 -5.77
CA ARG A 62 -11.71 8.01 -6.06
C ARG A 62 -12.65 7.50 -7.15
N GLN A 63 -12.11 6.86 -8.19
CA GLN A 63 -12.93 6.23 -9.24
C GLN A 63 -13.76 5.06 -8.71
N MET A 64 -13.31 4.41 -7.63
CA MET A 64 -14.08 3.40 -6.89
C MET A 64 -15.18 3.98 -6.00
N GLY A 65 -15.29 5.30 -5.88
CA GLY A 65 -16.27 5.97 -5.03
C GLY A 65 -15.80 6.16 -3.58
N HIS A 66 -14.54 5.88 -3.27
CA HIS A 66 -13.98 6.15 -1.95
C HIS A 66 -13.48 7.60 -1.82
N THR A 67 -13.35 8.07 -0.58
CA THR A 67 -12.86 9.42 -0.25
C THR A 67 -11.56 9.35 0.56
N PRO A 68 -10.43 8.94 -0.08
CA PRO A 68 -9.16 8.80 0.63
C PRO A 68 -8.67 10.15 1.18
N ARG A 69 -8.31 10.17 2.47
CA ARG A 69 -7.66 11.33 3.10
C ARG A 69 -6.15 11.19 2.99
N VAL A 70 -5.52 12.14 2.31
CA VAL A 70 -4.05 12.20 2.19
C VAL A 70 -3.50 12.99 3.37
N GLN A 71 -2.57 12.40 4.12
CA GLN A 71 -1.91 13.03 5.27
C GLN A 71 -0.39 13.07 5.03
N GLY A 72 0.30 14.07 5.61
CA GLY A 72 1.77 14.14 5.62
C GLY A 72 2.42 14.49 4.27
N ARG A 73 1.79 15.38 3.51
CA ARG A 73 2.40 15.97 2.29
C ARG A 73 3.51 16.95 2.66
#